data_AF-A0A6P2B0F1-F1
#
_entry.id   AF-A0A6P2B0F1-F1
#
_cell.length_a   1.000
_cell.length_b   1.000
_cell.length_c   1.000
_cell.angle_alpha   90.00
_cell.angle_beta   90.00
_cell.angle_gamma   90.00
#
_symmetry.space_group_name_H-M   'P 1'
#
loop_
_entity.id
_entity.type
_entity.pdbx_description
1 polymer ?
#
loop_
_entity_poly.entity_id
_entity_poly.type
_entity_poly.pdbx_seq_one_letter_code
_entity_poly.pdbx_strand_id
1 'polypeptide(L)'
;MIDLWNRLELIFAIPEEVFPEIEIIGLSEAATAQIAEYVVQNLRGVSTQFRTFSSEGQVPVLSAQQLVSGVSNGELIGAMGGELSISRFILPEMLFIFEEPGYMIIGYVTGLHWTPIRLIALFEFFRIVIQTNPQAKIELSKHFFGENWIRVFNQTLKSYLHEKE
;
A
#
# COMPACT_ATOMS: atom_id res chain seq x y z
N MET A 1 -7.42 -21.04 7.81
CA MET A 1 -8.00 -19.84 7.18
C MET A 1 -8.26 -18.86 8.30
N ILE A 2 -7.31 -17.97 8.52
CA ILE A 2 -7.42 -16.91 9.52
C ILE A 2 -8.61 -16.03 9.17
N ASP A 3 -9.47 -15.81 10.17
CA ASP A 3 -10.51 -14.79 10.09
C ASP A 3 -9.88 -13.42 10.31
N LEU A 4 -9.46 -12.79 9.20
CA LEU A 4 -8.84 -11.46 9.21
C LEU A 4 -9.79 -10.40 9.74
N TRP A 5 -11.08 -10.49 9.38
CA TRP A 5 -12.08 -9.48 9.72
C TRP A 5 -12.27 -9.39 11.23
N ASN A 6 -12.52 -10.52 11.88
CA ASN A 6 -12.74 -10.54 13.33
C ASN A 6 -11.54 -10.03 14.15
N ARG A 7 -10.33 -10.04 13.58
CA ARG A 7 -9.12 -9.55 14.25
C ARG A 7 -8.81 -8.09 13.96
N LEU A 8 -9.14 -7.62 12.76
CA LEU A 8 -8.65 -6.33 12.24
C LEU A 8 -9.76 -5.39 11.82
N GLU A 9 -11.04 -5.76 11.93
CA GLU A 9 -12.17 -4.90 11.57
C GLU A 9 -12.02 -3.50 12.14
N LEU A 10 -11.64 -3.40 13.42
CA LEU A 10 -11.49 -2.11 14.07
C LEU A 10 -10.41 -1.23 13.41
N ILE A 11 -9.40 -1.79 12.73
CA ILE A 11 -8.32 -1.07 12.00
C ILE A 11 -8.84 -0.43 10.71
N PHE A 12 -9.89 -1.01 10.12
CA PHE A 12 -10.36 -0.65 8.78
C PHE A 12 -11.76 -0.02 8.79
N ALA A 13 -12.60 -0.35 9.77
CA ALA A 13 -13.99 0.08 9.86
C ALA A 13 -14.22 1.20 10.90
N ILE A 14 -13.19 1.97 11.27
CA ILE A 14 -13.36 3.13 12.17
C ILE A 14 -14.32 4.13 11.51
N PRO A 15 -15.31 4.68 12.24
CA PRO A 15 -16.28 5.64 11.69
C PRO A 15 -15.73 7.06 11.42
N GLU A 16 -14.46 7.31 11.70
CA GLU A 16 -13.86 8.65 11.62
C GLU A 16 -13.26 8.89 10.23
N GLU A 17 -13.42 10.09 9.67
CA GLU A 17 -12.79 10.49 8.39
C GLU A 17 -11.28 10.71 8.56
N VAL A 18 -10.57 9.65 8.98
CA VAL A 18 -9.12 9.60 9.04
C VAL A 18 -8.62 8.85 7.81
N PHE A 19 -7.47 9.28 7.29
CA PHE A 19 -6.69 8.58 6.27
C PHE A 19 -5.48 7.91 6.94
N PRO A 20 -5.69 6.80 7.68
CA PRO A 20 -4.59 6.06 8.28
C PRO A 20 -3.64 5.50 7.22
N GLU A 21 -2.43 5.20 7.68
CA GLU A 21 -1.32 4.82 6.83
C GLU A 21 -0.75 3.46 7.19
N ILE A 22 -0.35 2.72 6.16
CA ILE A 22 0.43 1.49 6.23
C ILE A 22 1.76 1.74 5.56
N GLU A 23 2.85 1.50 6.27
CA GLU A 23 4.21 1.74 5.82
C GLU A 23 4.80 0.44 5.27
N ILE A 24 5.43 0.51 4.10
CA ILE A 24 6.19 -0.57 3.48
C ILE A 24 7.64 -0.12 3.37
N ILE A 25 8.50 -0.77 4.15
CA ILE A 25 9.87 -0.32 4.44
C ILE A 25 10.86 -1.36 3.95
N GLY A 26 12.02 -0.92 3.47
CA GLY A 26 13.14 -1.78 3.10
C GLY A 26 12.97 -2.45 1.74
N LEU A 27 12.23 -1.81 0.83
CA LEU A 27 12.16 -2.23 -0.58
C LEU A 27 13.52 -2.03 -1.26
N SER A 28 13.91 -2.94 -2.14
CA SER A 28 14.99 -2.68 -3.10
C SER A 28 14.46 -1.82 -4.24
N GLU A 29 15.32 -1.12 -4.98
CA GLU A 29 14.91 -0.35 -6.17
C GLU A 29 14.14 -1.21 -7.17
N ALA A 30 14.62 -2.43 -7.42
CA ALA A 30 13.96 -3.40 -8.30
C ALA A 30 12.57 -3.81 -7.78
N ALA A 31 12.42 -3.98 -6.46
CA ALA A 31 11.14 -4.29 -5.85
C ALA A 31 10.18 -3.10 -5.90
N THR A 32 10.68 -1.89 -5.64
CA THR A 32 9.91 -0.64 -5.78
C THR A 32 9.40 -0.50 -7.21
N ALA A 33 10.24 -0.75 -8.22
CA ALA A 33 9.83 -0.72 -9.62
C ALA A 33 8.72 -1.72 -9.92
N GLN A 34 8.87 -2.99 -9.49
CA GLN A 34 7.87 -4.04 -9.73
C GLN A 34 6.55 -3.77 -9.01
N ILE A 35 6.60 -3.26 -7.78
CA ILE A 35 5.39 -2.91 -7.02
C ILE A 35 4.70 -1.69 -7.65
N ALA A 36 5.45 -0.65 -8.03
CA ALA A 36 4.90 0.51 -8.71
C ALA A 36 4.26 0.13 -10.05
N GLU A 37 4.92 -0.74 -10.83
CA GLU A 37 4.38 -1.27 -12.08
C GLU A 37 3.08 -2.04 -11.83
N TYR A 38 3.07 -2.94 -10.84
CA TYR A 38 1.87 -3.68 -10.46
C TYR A 38 0.72 -2.73 -10.10
N VAL A 39 0.98 -1.71 -9.28
CA VAL A 39 -0.04 -0.72 -8.91
C VAL A 39 -0.55 -0.01 -10.15
N VAL A 40 0.32 0.57 -10.98
CA VAL A 40 -0.10 1.32 -12.18
C VAL A 40 -0.97 0.46 -13.12
N GLN A 41 -0.61 -0.81 -13.32
CA GLN A 41 -1.35 -1.71 -14.21
C GLN A 41 -2.72 -2.13 -13.66
N ASN A 42 -2.90 -2.10 -12.34
CA ASN A 42 -4.09 -2.63 -11.68
C ASN A 42 -4.96 -1.55 -11.01
N LEU A 43 -4.54 -0.29 -11.04
CA LEU A 43 -5.27 0.83 -10.46
C LEU A 43 -6.33 1.37 -11.44
N ARG A 44 -7.54 1.60 -10.93
CA ARG A 44 -8.63 2.23 -11.68
C ARG A 44 -8.92 3.62 -11.11
N GLY A 45 -9.37 4.53 -11.98
CA GLY A 45 -9.65 5.92 -11.57
C GLY A 45 -8.40 6.69 -11.16
N VAL A 46 -7.28 6.43 -11.84
CA VAL A 46 -5.94 6.91 -11.44
C VAL A 46 -5.90 8.43 -11.35
N SER A 47 -5.58 8.93 -10.16
CA SER A 47 -5.09 10.28 -9.94
C SER A 47 -3.60 10.22 -9.60
N THR A 48 -2.78 11.07 -10.21
CA THR A 48 -1.34 11.12 -9.94
C THR A 48 -0.91 12.51 -9.57
N GLN A 49 -0.12 12.65 -8.51
CA GLN A 49 0.52 13.90 -8.13
C GLN A 49 2.00 13.62 -7.84
N PHE A 50 2.87 13.95 -8.78
CA PHE A 50 4.32 13.75 -8.66
C PHE A 50 5.08 15.05 -8.87
N ARG A 51 6.23 15.14 -8.23
CA ARG A 51 7.22 16.21 -8.39
C ARG A 51 8.62 15.60 -8.48
N THR A 52 9.59 16.41 -8.86
CA THR A 52 11.01 16.01 -8.75
C THR A 52 11.60 16.48 -7.43
N PHE A 53 12.72 15.92 -6.99
CA PHE A 53 13.44 16.44 -5.84
C PHE A 53 13.90 17.90 -6.04
N SER A 54 14.24 18.26 -7.28
CA SER A 54 14.73 19.59 -7.65
C SER A 54 13.66 20.67 -7.86
N SER A 55 12.38 20.32 -7.83
CA SER A 55 11.28 21.26 -8.13
C SER A 55 10.03 20.95 -7.32
N GLU A 56 9.41 21.99 -6.75
CA GLU A 56 8.11 21.87 -6.09
C GLU A 56 6.94 21.79 -7.10
N GLY A 57 7.19 22.09 -8.37
CA GLY A 57 6.18 22.00 -9.42
C GLY A 57 5.78 20.56 -9.72
N GLN A 58 4.48 20.32 -9.87
CA GLN A 58 3.98 19.02 -10.32
C GLN A 58 4.52 18.71 -11.72
N VAL A 59 4.99 17.48 -11.90
CA VAL A 59 5.50 16.97 -13.17
C VAL A 59 4.42 16.07 -13.78
N PRO A 60 4.02 16.31 -15.03
CA PRO A 60 3.08 15.42 -15.70
C PRO A 60 3.73 14.05 -15.92
N VAL A 61 3.04 13.01 -15.47
CA VAL A 61 3.41 11.62 -15.75
C VAL A 61 2.84 11.25 -17.11
N LEU A 62 3.71 11.09 -18.12
CA LEU A 62 3.30 10.86 -19.51
C LEU A 62 3.14 9.37 -19.83
N SER A 63 3.71 8.48 -19.01
CA SER A 63 3.59 7.03 -19.19
C SER A 63 3.83 6.27 -17.89
N ALA A 64 3.30 5.05 -17.83
CA ALA A 64 3.57 4.11 -16.74
C ALA A 64 5.07 3.84 -16.57
N GLN A 65 5.80 3.65 -17.68
CA GLN A 65 7.23 3.38 -17.66
C GLN A 65 8.03 4.54 -17.05
N GLN A 66 7.67 5.79 -17.40
CA GLN A 66 8.30 6.98 -16.81
C GLN A 66 8.07 7.03 -15.30
N LEU A 67 6.84 6.75 -14.84
CA LEU A 67 6.52 6.73 -13.41
C LEU A 67 7.35 5.69 -12.68
N VAL A 68 7.32 4.44 -13.16
CA VAL A 68 8.00 3.31 -12.53
C VAL A 68 9.50 3.59 -12.42
N SER A 69 10.13 4.00 -13.53
CA SER A 69 11.55 4.34 -13.53
C SER A 69 11.86 5.49 -12.58
N GLY A 70 11.10 6.58 -12.66
CA GLY A 70 11.35 7.78 -11.87
C GLY A 70 11.19 7.54 -10.37
N VAL A 71 10.17 6.77 -9.96
CA VAL A 71 9.95 6.40 -8.57
C VAL A 71 11.05 5.46 -8.06
N SER A 72 11.40 4.43 -8.84
CA SER A 72 12.42 3.46 -8.43
C SER A 72 13.81 4.07 -8.25
N ASN A 73 14.14 5.10 -9.04
CA ASN A 73 15.41 5.81 -8.97
C ASN A 73 15.37 7.02 -8.01
N GLY A 74 14.22 7.32 -7.40
CA GLY A 74 14.03 8.47 -6.52
C GLY A 74 13.98 9.84 -7.23
N GLU A 75 13.85 9.86 -8.55
CA GLU A 75 13.69 11.08 -9.34
C GLU A 75 12.29 11.69 -9.22
N LEU A 76 11.28 10.83 -9.04
CA LEU A 76 9.89 11.19 -8.84
C LEU A 76 9.45 10.87 -7.41
N ILE A 77 8.90 11.89 -6.76
CA ILE A 77 8.32 11.82 -5.41
C ILE A 77 6.86 12.24 -5.52
N GLY A 78 5.96 11.46 -4.94
CA GLY A 78 4.54 11.76 -5.06
C GLY A 78 3.64 10.58 -4.78
N ALA A 79 2.40 10.67 -5.26
CA ALA A 79 1.37 9.69 -4.97
C ALA A 79 0.53 9.30 -6.20
N MET A 80 0.03 8.06 -6.16
CA MET A 80 -1.01 7.55 -7.05
C MET A 80 -2.24 7.18 -6.23
N GLY A 81 -3.39 7.72 -6.56
CA GLY A 81 -4.67 7.43 -5.92
C GLY A 81 -5.60 6.65 -6.84
N GLY A 82 -6.35 5.70 -6.30
CA GLY A 82 -7.42 5.00 -7.02
C GLY A 82 -7.83 3.68 -6.38
N GLU A 83 -8.67 2.93 -7.08
CA GLU A 83 -9.15 1.61 -6.66
C GLU A 83 -8.22 0.51 -7.19
N LEU A 84 -7.50 -0.18 -6.31
CA LEU A 84 -6.58 -1.24 -6.71
C LEU A 84 -7.32 -2.57 -6.90
N SER A 85 -7.18 -3.16 -8.08
CA SER A 85 -7.68 -4.50 -8.38
C SER A 85 -6.64 -5.57 -8.03
N ILE A 86 -6.98 -6.47 -7.11
CA ILE A 86 -6.10 -7.58 -6.70
C ILE A 86 -6.83 -8.89 -6.97
N SER A 87 -6.29 -9.68 -7.91
CA SER A 87 -6.94 -10.88 -8.43
C SER A 87 -8.33 -10.60 -9.02
N ARG A 88 -9.41 -10.80 -8.24
CA ARG A 88 -10.81 -10.56 -8.65
C ARG A 88 -11.55 -9.60 -7.71
N PHE A 89 -10.82 -8.97 -6.80
CA PHE A 89 -11.38 -8.10 -5.78
C PHE A 89 -10.84 -6.68 -5.96
N ILE A 90 -11.69 -5.70 -5.66
CA ILE A 90 -11.36 -4.29 -5.79
C ILE A 90 -11.31 -3.71 -4.37
N LEU A 91 -10.14 -3.20 -4.00
CA LEU A 91 -9.96 -2.45 -2.76
C LEU A 91 -10.77 -1.14 -2.82
N PRO A 92 -11.15 -0.58 -1.66
CA PRO A 92 -11.57 0.82 -1.58
C PRO A 92 -10.52 1.76 -2.20
N GLU A 93 -10.85 3.03 -2.34
CA GLU A 93 -9.87 4.03 -2.78
C GLU A 93 -8.66 4.05 -1.83
N MET A 94 -7.48 3.88 -2.43
CA MET A 94 -6.19 3.87 -1.75
C MET A 94 -5.28 4.93 -2.34
N LEU A 95 -4.36 5.44 -1.53
CA LEU A 95 -3.30 6.34 -1.95
C LEU A 95 -1.94 5.67 -1.75
N PHE A 96 -1.19 5.48 -2.83
CA PHE A 96 0.17 4.92 -2.81
C PHE A 96 1.17 6.05 -2.93
N ILE A 97 1.90 6.34 -1.87
CA ILE A 97 2.84 7.44 -1.77
C ILE A 97 4.28 6.89 -1.83
N PHE A 98 5.09 7.50 -2.68
CA PHE A 98 6.49 7.17 -2.89
C PHE A 98 7.30 8.43 -2.56
N GLU A 99 7.91 8.44 -1.37
CA GLU A 99 8.68 9.59 -0.88
C GLU A 99 10.18 9.44 -1.13
N GLU A 100 10.68 8.22 -1.06
CA GLU A 100 12.08 7.89 -1.28
C GLU A 100 12.22 6.42 -1.74
N PRO A 101 13.33 6.07 -2.42
CA PRO A 101 13.61 4.69 -2.77
C PRO A 101 13.62 3.79 -1.54
N GLY A 102 12.98 2.64 -1.65
CA GLY A 102 12.92 1.66 -0.57
C GLY A 102 11.79 1.87 0.46
N TYR A 103 10.99 2.94 0.30
CA TYR A 103 9.89 3.27 1.18
C TYR A 103 8.61 3.59 0.39
N MET A 104 7.48 3.07 0.85
CA MET A 104 6.17 3.35 0.27
C MET A 104 5.13 3.43 1.39
N ILE A 105 4.24 4.42 1.32
CA ILE A 105 3.09 4.55 2.22
C ILE A 105 1.82 4.19 1.46
N ILE A 106 0.92 3.49 2.13
CA ILE A 106 -0.43 3.21 1.65
C ILE A 106 -1.41 3.93 2.58
N GLY A 107 -1.93 5.07 2.12
CA GLY A 107 -3.07 5.73 2.74
C GLY A 107 -4.38 5.05 2.32
N TYR A 108 -5.34 4.94 3.24
CA TYR A 108 -6.62 4.32 2.94
C TYR A 108 -7.78 4.99 3.66
N VAL A 109 -8.97 4.98 3.04
CA VAL A 109 -10.21 5.46 3.65
C VAL A 109 -10.77 4.40 4.60
N THR A 110 -11.13 4.77 5.83
CA THR A 110 -11.78 3.85 6.78
C THR A 110 -13.30 3.79 6.61
N GLY A 111 -13.94 2.85 7.30
CA GLY A 111 -15.40 2.79 7.43
C GLY A 111 -16.07 1.74 6.56
N LEU A 112 -17.32 2.02 6.14
CA LEU A 112 -18.24 1.03 5.55
C LEU A 112 -17.80 0.47 4.19
N HIS A 113 -16.76 1.04 3.58
CA HIS A 113 -16.18 0.52 2.36
C HIS A 113 -15.34 -0.75 2.62
N TRP A 114 -14.96 -1.05 3.85
CA TRP A 114 -14.24 -2.28 4.16
C TRP A 114 -15.18 -3.46 4.37
N THR A 115 -14.79 -4.61 3.83
CA THR A 115 -15.47 -5.90 4.00
C THR A 115 -14.44 -6.98 4.25
N PRO A 116 -14.82 -8.16 4.78
CA PRO A 116 -13.90 -9.28 4.96
C PRO A 116 -13.11 -9.63 3.68
N ILE A 117 -13.78 -9.59 2.53
CA ILE A 117 -13.18 -9.90 1.23
C ILE A 117 -12.17 -8.84 0.80
N ARG A 118 -12.47 -7.55 1.02
CA ARG A 118 -11.55 -6.45 0.70
C ARG A 118 -10.31 -6.50 1.58
N LEU A 119 -10.46 -6.87 2.85
CA LEU A 119 -9.33 -7.08 3.75
C LEU A 119 -8.45 -8.25 3.31
N ILE A 120 -9.05 -9.36 2.86
CA ILE A 120 -8.30 -10.48 2.26
C ILE A 120 -7.53 -10.01 1.03
N ALA A 121 -8.15 -9.21 0.15
CA ALA A 121 -7.49 -8.68 -1.04
C ALA A 121 -6.27 -7.83 -0.67
N LEU A 122 -6.38 -6.96 0.33
CA LEU A 122 -5.25 -6.15 0.81
C LEU A 122 -4.10 -7.05 1.31
N PHE A 123 -4.42 -8.12 2.03
CA PHE A 123 -3.44 -9.08 2.51
C PHE A 123 -2.81 -9.93 1.38
N GLU A 124 -3.54 -10.19 0.30
CA GLU A 124 -2.95 -10.77 -0.93
C GLU A 124 -1.96 -9.79 -1.58
N PHE A 125 -2.24 -8.48 -1.56
CA PHE A 125 -1.24 -7.50 -2.01
C PHE A 125 -0.01 -7.46 -1.12
N PHE A 126 -0.17 -7.54 0.21
CA PHE A 126 0.98 -7.69 1.12
C PHE A 126 1.79 -8.96 0.83
N ARG A 127 1.13 -10.06 0.44
CA ARG A 127 1.84 -11.26 -0.02
C ARG A 127 2.65 -11.00 -1.28
N ILE A 128 2.10 -10.29 -2.26
CA ILE A 128 2.83 -9.90 -3.47
C ILE A 128 4.07 -9.08 -3.10
N VAL A 129 3.94 -8.09 -2.22
CA VAL A 129 5.07 -7.28 -1.74
C VAL A 129 6.17 -8.15 -1.12
N ILE A 130 5.82 -9.08 -0.22
CA ILE A 130 6.79 -9.95 0.45
C ILE A 130 7.41 -10.98 -0.49
N GLN A 131 6.66 -11.48 -1.48
CA GLN A 131 7.20 -12.36 -2.52
C GLN A 131 8.20 -11.63 -3.42
N THR A 132 7.91 -10.37 -3.76
CA THR A 132 8.81 -9.50 -4.54
C THR A 132 10.05 -9.09 -3.74
N ASN A 133 9.91 -8.84 -2.44
CA ASN A 133 11.02 -8.49 -1.56
C ASN A 133 10.85 -9.08 -0.15
N PRO A 134 11.45 -10.26 0.13
CA PRO A 134 11.29 -10.94 1.41
C PRO A 134 11.81 -10.19 2.64
N GLN A 135 12.65 -9.17 2.44
CA GLN A 135 13.19 -8.33 3.53
C GLN A 135 12.29 -7.12 3.83
N ALA A 136 11.24 -6.87 3.02
CA ALA A 136 10.32 -5.77 3.25
C ALA A 136 9.57 -5.95 4.58
N LYS A 137 9.31 -4.84 5.26
CA LYS A 137 8.44 -4.78 6.44
C LYS A 137 7.17 -4.05 6.07
N ILE A 138 6.04 -4.54 6.55
CA ILE A 138 4.72 -3.93 6.36
C ILE A 138 4.19 -3.67 7.77
N GLU A 139 4.02 -2.40 8.11
CA GLU A 139 3.67 -1.96 9.46
C GLU A 139 2.55 -0.93 9.41
N LEU A 140 1.69 -0.91 10.41
CA LEU A 140 0.78 0.22 10.61
C LEU A 140 1.58 1.42 11.11
N SER A 141 1.27 2.61 10.59
CA SER A 141 1.95 3.82 11.02
C SER A 141 1.67 4.12 12.49
N LYS A 142 2.75 4.37 13.25
CA LYS A 142 2.68 4.72 14.68
C LYS A 142 2.04 6.09 14.92
N HIS A 143 1.92 6.91 13.88
CA HIS A 143 1.23 8.18 13.96
C HIS A 143 -0.27 8.00 14.22
N PHE A 144 -0.87 6.97 13.64
CA PHE A 144 -2.32 6.74 13.68
C PHE A 144 -2.74 5.63 14.65
N PHE A 145 -1.85 4.68 14.95
CA PHE A 145 -2.22 3.48 15.70
C PHE A 145 -1.41 3.31 16.98
N GLY A 146 -2.11 3.00 18.07
CA GLY A 146 -1.49 2.61 19.34
C GLY A 146 -0.82 1.24 19.26
N GLU A 147 0.14 0.98 20.15
CA GLU A 147 0.99 -0.24 20.15
C GLU A 147 0.20 -1.55 20.12
N ASN A 148 -0.96 -1.60 20.79
CA ASN A 148 -1.81 -2.80 20.79
C ASN A 148 -2.32 -3.16 19.40
N TRP A 149 -2.72 -2.16 18.62
CA TRP A 149 -3.28 -2.35 17.28
C TRP A 149 -2.18 -2.80 16.32
N ILE A 150 -1.02 -2.14 16.39
CA ILE A 150 0.18 -2.51 15.64
C ILE A 150 0.57 -3.96 15.93
N ARG A 151 0.60 -4.36 17.21
CA ARG A 151 0.92 -5.74 17.61
C ARG A 151 -0.06 -6.76 17.03
N VAL A 152 -1.36 -6.49 17.11
CA VAL A 152 -2.40 -7.39 16.58
C VAL A 152 -2.31 -7.50 15.06
N PHE A 153 -2.09 -6.39 14.36
CA PHE A 153 -1.85 -6.37 12.92
C PHE A 153 -0.63 -7.21 12.54
N ASN A 154 0.53 -6.96 13.17
CA ASN A 154 1.78 -7.66 12.86
C ASN A 154 1.66 -9.17 13.09
N GLN A 155 1.01 -9.60 14.19
CA GLN A 155 0.77 -11.01 14.47
C GLN A 155 -0.16 -11.64 13.42
N THR A 156 -1.21 -10.93 13.01
CA THR A 156 -2.18 -11.41 12.03
C THR A 156 -1.56 -11.50 10.64
N LEU A 157 -0.81 -10.47 10.22
CA LEU A 157 -0.05 -10.45 8.98
C LEU A 157 0.94 -11.62 8.92
N LYS A 158 1.75 -11.79 9.97
CA LYS A 158 2.69 -12.90 10.05
C LYS A 158 1.96 -14.23 9.88
N SER A 159 0.89 -14.45 10.64
CA SER A 159 0.11 -15.70 10.57
C SER A 159 -0.45 -15.95 9.17
N TYR A 160 -0.96 -14.91 8.51
CA TYR A 160 -1.54 -15.00 7.16
C TYR A 160 -0.49 -15.31 6.09
N LEU A 161 0.70 -14.73 6.19
CA LEU A 161 1.78 -14.98 5.23
C LEU A 161 2.32 -16.41 5.32
N HIS A 162 2.26 -17.04 6.50
CA HIS A 162 2.73 -18.42 6.72
C HIS A 162 1.65 -19.50 6.45
N GLU A 163 0.36 -19.15 6.28
CA GLU A 163 -0.73 -20.14 6.08
C GLU A 163 -0.74 -20.84 4.70
N LYS A 164 0.09 -20.42 3.74
CA LYS A 164 0.09 -20.95 2.35
C LYS A 164 1.44 -21.58 1.92
N GLU A 165 2.38 -21.76 2.84
CA GLU A 165 3.57 -22.62 2.63
C GLU A 165 3.29 -24.04 3.13
#